data_AF-A0A9W7SVD9-F1
#
_entry.id   AF-A0A9W7SVD9-F1
#
_cell.length_a   1.000
_cell.length_b   1.000
_cell.length_c   1.000
_cell.angle_alpha   90.00
_cell.angle_beta   90.00
_cell.angle_gamma   90.00
#
_symmetry.space_group_name_H-M   'P 1'
#
loop_
_entity.id
_entity.type
_entity.pdbx_description
1 polymer ?
#
loop_
_entity_poly.entity_id
_entity_poly.type
_entity_poly.pdbx_seq_one_letter_code
_entity_poly.pdbx_strand_id
1 'polypeptide(L)'
;MSAPKPPAGHFTLLYFAAATSYTRKQYDFLAAPMPVNDLYAHLEKLYPGIRAKVLDSSALTVNLDYVDLEEEAGKGDSGMSIQSGDEVAVIPPVSSGTMTSPQPKTIIYKTVGKVEIPFDLYLPSNAKNVPVLLWFHGGGLLQGIRNSVSPHMLRAVETYNLALVSADYRLAPQVGVAEIYEDVKEAAAFIRDGRLVQQVGNGILDTSRLAVSGSSAGGYLAFLAGLYLEPKPKVILPIYPITDPLGTFFTTSQPHPFGGERTDPSTLAEFIDPSAEVAVNNPTESKRNGMYFYMMQEANLAELLRMKPGDDTFRVGKKIYERGLPPCYVVHGDADSAVGVEQADEVVGVMYGLKKERGLVVEYERLRGVNHLFDREEKVELKWMYEFLMRYL
;
A
#
# COMPACT_ATOMS: atom_id res chain seq x y z
N MET A 1 -8.30 13.41 -20.42
CA MET A 1 -9.23 14.30 -21.15
C MET A 1 -8.39 15.14 -22.09
N SER A 2 -8.61 15.09 -23.41
CA SER A 2 -7.90 15.93 -24.37
C SER A 2 -8.40 17.37 -24.28
N ALA A 3 -7.51 18.37 -24.28
CA ALA A 3 -7.91 19.77 -24.30
C ALA A 3 -8.67 20.14 -25.59
N PRO A 4 -9.54 21.16 -25.56
CA PRO A 4 -10.19 21.67 -26.75
C PRO A 4 -9.17 22.28 -27.73
N LYS A 5 -9.50 22.24 -29.02
CA LYS A 5 -8.64 22.78 -30.10
C LYS A 5 -8.42 24.30 -29.92
N PRO A 6 -7.18 24.81 -30.03
CA PRO A 6 -6.90 26.24 -29.87
C PRO A 6 -7.47 27.07 -31.04
N PRO A 7 -7.83 28.34 -30.82
CA PRO A 7 -8.15 29.29 -31.89
C PRO A 7 -7.00 29.44 -32.90
N ALA A 8 -7.30 29.93 -34.11
CA ALA A 8 -6.28 30.25 -35.08
C ALA A 8 -5.26 31.26 -34.51
N GLY A 9 -3.97 31.03 -34.75
CA GLY A 9 -2.88 31.85 -34.22
C GLY A 9 -2.55 31.60 -32.75
N HIS A 10 -3.05 30.52 -32.15
CA HIS A 10 -2.76 30.15 -30.75
C HIS A 10 -2.24 28.71 -30.63
N PHE A 11 -1.54 28.44 -29.54
CA PHE A 11 -1.18 27.10 -29.08
C PHE A 11 -1.91 26.78 -27.78
N THR A 12 -2.02 25.49 -27.45
CA THR A 12 -2.61 25.04 -26.19
C THR A 12 -1.52 24.89 -25.15
N LEU A 13 -1.70 25.47 -23.97
CA LEU A 13 -0.86 25.21 -22.81
C LEU A 13 -1.63 24.38 -21.79
N LEU A 14 -1.14 23.18 -21.48
CA LEU A 14 -1.71 22.26 -20.50
C LEU A 14 -1.04 22.44 -19.14
N TYR A 15 -1.87 22.42 -18.09
CA TYR A 15 -1.42 22.49 -16.70
C TYR A 15 -1.73 21.18 -15.96
N PHE A 16 -0.75 20.69 -15.20
CA PHE A 16 -0.89 19.52 -14.35
C PHE A 16 -0.58 19.85 -12.88
N ALA A 17 -1.11 19.06 -11.94
CA ALA A 17 -0.75 19.08 -10.51
C ALA A 17 -0.66 20.50 -9.88
N ALA A 18 0.53 20.88 -9.39
CA ALA A 18 0.76 22.20 -8.79
C ALA A 18 0.47 23.36 -9.76
N ALA A 19 0.69 23.19 -11.07
CA ALA A 19 0.34 24.19 -12.06
C ALA A 19 -1.19 24.37 -12.12
N THR A 20 -1.97 23.29 -12.14
CA THR A 20 -3.44 23.36 -12.07
C THR A 20 -3.91 24.03 -10.79
N SER A 21 -3.26 23.72 -9.66
CA SER A 21 -3.60 24.30 -8.35
C SER A 21 -3.30 25.81 -8.29
N TYR A 22 -2.19 26.23 -8.91
CA TYR A 22 -1.77 27.63 -8.94
C TYR A 22 -2.62 28.48 -9.87
N THR A 23 -2.86 27.99 -11.09
CA THR A 23 -3.61 28.73 -12.12
C THR A 23 -5.13 28.61 -11.98
N ARG A 24 -5.60 27.57 -11.27
CA ARG A 24 -7.00 27.13 -11.20
C ARG A 24 -7.58 26.78 -12.59
N LYS A 25 -6.72 26.38 -13.52
CA LYS A 25 -7.09 25.99 -14.89
C LYS A 25 -6.41 24.68 -15.26
N GLN A 26 -7.06 23.93 -16.14
CA GLN A 26 -6.46 22.74 -16.76
C GLN A 26 -5.70 23.06 -18.05
N TYR A 27 -6.04 24.17 -18.71
CA TYR A 27 -5.36 24.65 -19.91
C TYR A 27 -5.54 26.16 -20.11
N ASP A 28 -4.73 26.75 -20.97
CA ASP A 28 -4.87 28.09 -21.56
C ASP A 28 -4.61 28.07 -23.07
N PHE A 29 -5.04 29.12 -23.77
CA PHE A 29 -4.64 29.38 -25.15
C PHE A 29 -3.76 30.63 -25.19
N LEU A 30 -2.55 30.48 -25.72
CA LEU A 30 -1.57 31.57 -25.82
C LEU A 30 -1.24 31.86 -27.28
N ALA A 31 -0.97 33.13 -27.59
CA ALA A 31 -0.68 33.57 -28.95
C ALA A 31 0.63 32.95 -29.47
N ALA A 32 0.62 32.53 -30.74
CA ALA A 32 1.76 31.99 -31.48
C ALA A 32 2.12 32.90 -32.68
N PRO A 33 3.37 32.91 -33.16
CA PRO A 33 4.50 32.15 -32.62
C PRO A 33 5.07 32.77 -31.34
N MET A 34 5.63 31.94 -30.46
CA MET A 34 6.29 32.37 -29.22
C MET A 34 7.63 31.66 -29.07
N PRO A 35 8.76 32.38 -28.93
CA PRO A 35 10.03 31.76 -28.54
C PRO A 35 9.84 30.98 -27.24
N VAL A 36 10.30 29.72 -27.18
CA VAL A 36 10.02 28.86 -26.02
C VAL A 36 10.57 29.43 -24.71
N ASN A 37 11.68 30.16 -24.78
CA ASN A 37 12.31 30.85 -23.66
C ASN A 37 11.48 32.02 -23.09
N ASP A 38 10.54 32.57 -23.86
CA ASP A 38 9.67 33.65 -23.42
C ASP A 38 8.47 33.12 -22.61
N LEU A 39 8.18 31.82 -22.69
CA LEU A 39 7.00 31.21 -22.08
C LEU A 39 6.95 31.43 -20.56
N TYR A 40 8.04 31.19 -19.84
CA TYR A 40 8.06 31.32 -18.38
C TYR A 40 7.92 32.79 -17.96
N ALA A 41 8.51 33.72 -18.70
CA ALA A 41 8.35 35.15 -18.46
C ALA A 41 6.92 35.62 -18.76
N HIS A 42 6.28 35.05 -19.79
CA HIS A 42 4.88 35.30 -20.11
C HIS A 42 3.95 34.79 -19.00
N LEU A 43 4.17 33.56 -18.51
CA LEU A 43 3.39 32.96 -17.43
C LEU A 43 3.57 33.70 -16.10
N GLU A 44 4.76 34.19 -15.79
CA GLU A 44 4.98 35.02 -14.60
C GLU A 44 4.18 36.33 -14.63
N LYS A 45 3.96 36.91 -15.82
CA LYS A 45 3.09 38.08 -15.99
C LYS A 45 1.61 37.74 -15.82
N LEU A 46 1.17 36.58 -16.30
CA LEU A 46 -0.23 36.13 -16.18
C LEU A 46 -0.57 35.65 -14.76
N TYR A 47 0.38 34.98 -14.10
CA TYR A 47 0.24 34.37 -12.79
C TYR A 47 1.45 34.73 -11.92
N PRO A 48 1.45 35.92 -11.28
CA PRO A 48 2.59 36.38 -10.50
C PRO A 48 3.05 35.36 -9.45
N GLY A 49 4.35 35.07 -9.41
CA GLY A 49 5.00 34.10 -8.53
C GLY A 49 4.95 32.64 -9.00
N ILE A 50 4.35 32.34 -10.14
CA ILE A 50 4.26 30.95 -10.65
C ILE A 50 5.64 30.39 -11.01
N ARG A 51 6.58 31.23 -11.44
CA ARG A 51 7.90 30.77 -11.87
C ARG A 51 8.64 30.07 -10.74
N ALA A 52 8.84 30.77 -9.63
CA ALA A 52 9.52 30.24 -8.45
C ALA A 52 8.76 29.11 -7.77
N LYS A 53 7.41 29.11 -7.84
CA LYS A 53 6.57 28.14 -7.12
C LYS A 53 6.26 26.88 -7.91
N VAL A 54 6.38 26.92 -9.24
CA VAL A 54 5.95 25.83 -10.13
C VAL A 54 6.97 25.64 -11.25
N LEU A 55 7.18 26.65 -12.09
CA LEU A 55 7.83 26.47 -13.39
C LEU A 55 9.31 26.09 -13.30
N ASP A 56 10.08 26.70 -12.38
CA ASP A 56 11.52 26.44 -12.25
C ASP A 56 11.82 24.98 -11.83
N SER A 57 10.82 24.27 -11.29
CA SER A 57 10.93 22.86 -10.93
C SER A 57 10.31 21.91 -11.96
N SER A 58 9.56 22.44 -12.94
CA SER A 58 8.74 21.69 -13.89
C SER A 58 9.51 21.32 -15.15
N ALA A 59 9.22 20.15 -15.71
CA ALA A 59 9.57 19.85 -17.09
C ALA A 59 8.60 20.53 -18.06
N LEU A 60 9.07 20.83 -19.27
CA LEU A 60 8.28 21.41 -20.35
C LEU A 60 8.31 20.47 -21.56
N THR A 61 7.15 20.23 -22.17
CA THR A 61 7.09 19.53 -23.47
C THR A 61 6.37 20.38 -24.51
N VAL A 62 6.78 20.25 -25.78
CA VAL A 62 6.07 20.77 -26.96
C VAL A 62 5.78 19.58 -27.87
N ASN A 63 4.50 19.32 -28.16
CA ASN A 63 4.04 18.16 -28.94
C ASN A 63 4.59 16.82 -28.43
N LEU A 64 4.64 16.66 -27.10
CA LEU A 64 5.18 15.51 -26.36
C LEU A 64 6.72 15.39 -26.33
N ASP A 65 7.44 16.25 -27.04
CA ASP A 65 8.90 16.29 -26.98
C ASP A 65 9.36 17.19 -25.82
N TYR A 66 10.25 16.68 -24.97
CA TYR A 66 10.83 17.45 -23.87
C TYR A 66 11.71 18.57 -24.40
N VAL A 67 11.56 19.75 -23.81
CA VAL A 67 12.36 20.94 -24.15
C VAL A 67 13.33 21.24 -23.01
N ASP A 68 14.62 21.25 -23.33
CA ASP A 68 15.65 21.79 -22.45
C ASP A 68 15.77 23.30 -22.65
N LEU A 69 15.22 24.07 -21.71
CA LEU A 69 15.20 25.53 -21.77
C LEU A 69 16.61 26.16 -21.65
N GLU A 70 17.57 25.48 -21.02
CA GLU A 70 18.95 25.97 -20.94
C GLU A 70 19.66 25.80 -22.28
N GLU A 71 19.46 24.64 -22.93
CA GLU A 71 19.97 24.39 -24.29
C GLU A 71 19.38 25.39 -25.31
N GLU A 72 18.06 25.60 -25.27
CA GLU A 72 17.37 26.52 -26.17
C GLU A 72 17.74 27.98 -25.93
N ALA A 73 18.04 28.39 -24.69
CA ALA A 73 18.57 29.72 -24.40
C ALA A 73 19.95 29.95 -25.04
N GLY A 74 20.78 28.91 -25.15
CA GLY A 74 22.08 28.97 -25.80
C GLY A 74 22.02 29.19 -27.32
N LYS A 75 20.87 28.93 -27.96
CA LYS A 75 20.66 29.03 -29.41
C LYS A 75 20.23 30.43 -29.88
N GLY A 76 19.94 31.38 -28.97
CA GLY A 76 19.55 32.75 -29.33
C GLY A 76 18.36 32.80 -30.30
N ASP A 77 18.45 33.62 -31.36
CA ASP A 77 17.41 33.75 -32.40
C ASP A 77 17.17 32.47 -33.22
N SER A 78 18.02 31.45 -33.08
CA SER A 78 17.85 30.14 -33.71
C SER A 78 17.20 29.08 -32.81
N GLY A 79 16.78 29.46 -31.60
CA GLY A 79 16.07 28.59 -30.67
C GLY A 79 14.64 28.24 -31.12
N MET A 80 14.08 27.22 -30.49
CA MET A 80 12.74 26.72 -30.74
C MET A 80 11.67 27.80 -30.54
N SER A 81 10.72 27.85 -31.47
CA SER A 81 9.55 28.73 -31.42
C SER A 81 8.28 27.88 -31.45
N ILE A 82 7.42 28.05 -30.46
CA ILE A 82 6.11 27.39 -30.34
C ILE A 82 5.18 27.98 -31.42
N GLN A 83 4.59 27.11 -32.23
CA GLN A 83 3.78 27.46 -33.39
C GLN A 83 2.27 27.37 -33.11
N SER A 84 1.47 27.97 -34.00
CA SER A 84 0.00 27.87 -33.92
C SER A 84 -0.43 26.42 -34.06
N GLY A 85 -1.20 25.93 -33.09
CA GLY A 85 -1.70 24.55 -33.04
C GLY A 85 -0.85 23.59 -32.21
N ASP A 86 0.32 24.01 -31.73
CA ASP A 86 1.14 23.16 -30.84
C ASP A 86 0.43 22.89 -29.52
N GLU A 87 0.74 21.74 -28.92
CA GLU A 87 0.36 21.39 -27.56
C GLU A 87 1.58 21.45 -26.65
N VAL A 88 1.56 22.39 -25.71
CA VAL A 88 2.62 22.61 -24.74
C VAL A 88 2.15 22.16 -23.37
N ALA A 89 2.97 21.45 -22.61
CA ALA A 89 2.63 21.02 -21.25
C ALA A 89 3.68 21.46 -20.24
N VAL A 90 3.23 22.13 -19.18
CA VAL A 90 4.02 22.30 -17.95
C VAL A 90 3.76 21.10 -17.08
N ILE A 91 4.80 20.30 -16.84
CA ILE A 91 4.76 19.07 -16.07
C ILE A 91 5.54 19.33 -14.77
N PRO A 92 4.87 19.79 -13.69
CA PRO A 92 5.52 19.87 -12.40
C PRO A 92 6.12 18.53 -12.01
N PRO A 93 7.25 18.53 -11.30
CA PRO A 93 7.67 17.33 -10.62
C PRO A 93 6.51 16.99 -9.68
N VAL A 94 6.17 15.71 -9.56
CA VAL A 94 5.03 15.25 -8.75
C VAL A 94 5.11 15.86 -7.35
N SER A 95 4.42 16.97 -7.16
CA SER A 95 4.24 17.64 -5.87
C SER A 95 3.04 16.95 -5.25
N SER A 96 3.33 15.77 -4.69
CA SER A 96 2.76 15.47 -3.40
C SER A 96 2.98 16.72 -2.54
N GLY A 97 1.90 17.35 -2.08
CA GLY A 97 2.02 18.40 -1.07
C GLY A 97 2.94 17.88 0.03
N THR A 98 3.86 18.71 0.50
CA THR A 98 4.89 18.36 1.49
C THR A 98 4.29 17.80 2.78
N MET A 99 4.00 16.50 2.78
CA MET A 99 4.76 15.56 3.58
C MET A 99 5.62 14.78 2.60
N THR A 100 6.94 14.99 2.60
CA THR A 100 7.83 13.97 2.05
C THR A 100 7.41 12.67 2.72
N SER A 101 6.84 11.72 1.97
CA SER A 101 6.56 10.40 2.55
C SER A 101 7.87 9.95 3.19
N PRO A 102 7.87 9.61 4.50
CA PRO A 102 9.10 9.33 5.21
C PRO A 102 9.86 8.27 4.41
N GLN A 103 11.12 8.56 4.06
CA GLN A 103 11.92 7.57 3.35
C GLN A 103 12.19 6.42 4.32
N PRO A 104 11.85 5.18 3.96
CA PRO A 104 12.01 4.08 4.89
C PRO A 104 13.48 3.75 5.09
N LYS A 105 13.80 3.31 6.32
CA LYS A 105 15.04 2.58 6.59
C LYS A 105 14.78 1.08 6.46
N THR A 106 15.35 0.45 5.44
CA THR A 106 15.28 -1.01 5.26
C THR A 106 16.24 -1.72 6.23
N ILE A 107 15.75 -2.75 6.90
CA ILE A 107 16.49 -3.55 7.90
C ILE A 107 16.14 -5.02 7.69
N ILE A 108 17.17 -5.89 7.66
CA ILE A 108 16.97 -7.34 7.64
C ILE A 108 16.61 -7.81 9.06
N TYR A 109 15.40 -8.34 9.25
CA TYR A 109 14.96 -8.81 10.57
C TYR A 109 15.18 -10.32 10.75
N LYS A 110 15.29 -11.08 9.65
CA LYS A 110 15.50 -12.53 9.67
C LYS A 110 16.31 -12.99 8.46
N THR A 111 17.13 -14.00 8.66
CA THR A 111 17.83 -14.71 7.57
C THR A 111 17.59 -16.21 7.73
N VAL A 112 17.13 -16.88 6.67
CA VAL A 112 16.91 -18.34 6.65
C VAL A 112 17.74 -18.92 5.51
N GLY A 113 18.84 -19.59 5.84
CA GLY A 113 19.82 -20.02 4.83
C GLY A 113 20.41 -18.81 4.11
N LYS A 114 20.12 -18.66 2.81
CA LYS A 114 20.54 -17.50 1.99
C LYS A 114 19.45 -16.45 1.80
N VAL A 115 18.27 -16.67 2.36
CA VAL A 115 17.09 -15.82 2.17
C VAL A 115 17.06 -14.77 3.27
N GLU A 116 17.26 -13.51 2.91
CA GLU A 116 17.10 -12.37 3.80
C GLU A 116 15.66 -11.87 3.75
N ILE A 117 15.07 -11.59 4.91
CA ILE A 117 13.71 -11.10 5.02
C ILE A 117 13.75 -9.69 5.64
N PRO A 118 13.51 -8.65 4.83
CA PRO A 118 13.56 -7.27 5.29
C PRO A 118 12.22 -6.77 5.84
N PHE A 119 12.30 -5.71 6.64
CA PHE A 119 11.20 -4.76 6.79
C PHE A 119 11.68 -3.33 6.48
N ASP A 120 10.73 -2.44 6.24
CA ASP A 120 10.94 -1.02 6.04
C ASP A 120 10.39 -0.25 7.24
N LEU A 121 11.23 0.53 7.89
CA LEU A 121 10.86 1.37 9.02
C LEU A 121 10.63 2.82 8.56
N TYR A 122 9.43 3.32 8.78
CA TYR A 122 9.03 4.71 8.59
C TYR A 122 8.90 5.39 9.96
N LEU A 123 9.58 6.52 10.15
CA LEU A 123 9.57 7.29 11.39
C LEU A 123 8.95 8.67 11.16
N PRO A 124 8.21 9.21 12.14
CA PRO A 124 7.78 10.60 12.10
C PRO A 124 8.97 11.53 12.34
N SER A 125 8.88 12.75 11.82
CA SER A 125 9.94 13.75 11.88
C SER A 125 10.36 14.08 13.32
N ASN A 126 9.43 13.99 14.28
CA ASN A 126 9.65 14.27 15.70
C ASN A 126 9.57 13.02 16.59
N ALA A 127 10.06 11.89 16.09
CA ALA A 127 10.00 10.61 16.79
C ALA A 127 10.63 10.68 18.21
N LYS A 128 9.79 10.50 19.23
CA LYS A 128 10.19 10.37 20.63
C LYS A 128 9.22 9.44 21.36
N ASN A 129 9.74 8.31 21.82
CA ASN A 129 8.99 7.24 22.48
C ASN A 129 7.69 6.88 21.74
N VAL A 130 7.73 6.85 20.40
CA VAL A 130 6.53 6.63 19.57
C VAL A 130 6.13 5.16 19.58
N PRO A 131 4.82 4.83 19.52
CA PRO A 131 4.39 3.44 19.43
C PRO A 131 4.76 2.86 18.06
N VAL A 132 4.73 1.52 17.94
CA VAL A 132 5.06 0.81 16.71
C VAL A 132 3.81 0.15 16.12
N LEU A 133 3.50 0.46 14.87
CA LEU A 133 2.53 -0.25 14.04
C LEU A 133 3.29 -1.19 13.10
N LEU A 134 3.27 -2.50 13.38
CA LEU A 134 3.78 -3.52 12.47
C LEU A 134 2.70 -3.87 11.46
N TRP A 135 2.98 -3.68 10.17
CA TRP A 135 2.07 -3.95 9.07
C TRP A 135 2.62 -5.04 8.15
N PHE A 136 1.74 -5.94 7.72
CA PHE A 136 2.04 -6.96 6.73
C PHE A 136 1.25 -6.70 5.44
N HIS A 137 1.91 -6.90 4.30
CA HIS A 137 1.32 -6.66 3.00
C HIS A 137 0.27 -7.73 2.63
N GLY A 138 -0.57 -7.39 1.64
CA GLY A 138 -1.54 -8.31 1.05
C GLY A 138 -0.93 -9.18 -0.05
N GLY A 139 -1.78 -9.85 -0.83
CA GLY A 139 -1.35 -10.69 -1.96
C GLY A 139 -1.53 -12.19 -1.75
N GLY A 140 -2.53 -12.59 -0.95
CA GLY A 140 -2.89 -14.00 -0.74
C GLY A 140 -1.83 -14.86 -0.07
N LEU A 141 -0.77 -14.26 0.50
CA LEU A 141 0.48 -14.94 0.91
C LEU A 141 1.28 -15.56 -0.26
N LEU A 142 0.89 -15.28 -1.51
CA LEU A 142 1.47 -15.82 -2.74
C LEU A 142 2.28 -14.77 -3.52
N GLN A 143 2.00 -13.49 -3.27
CA GLN A 143 2.64 -12.33 -3.88
C GLN A 143 2.57 -11.13 -2.92
N GLY A 144 2.98 -9.96 -3.38
CA GLY A 144 3.02 -8.71 -2.63
C GLY A 144 4.43 -8.33 -2.16
N ILE A 145 4.57 -7.10 -1.68
CA ILE A 145 5.83 -6.50 -1.25
C ILE A 145 5.59 -5.47 -0.15
N ARG A 146 6.52 -5.36 0.81
CA ARG A 146 6.46 -4.38 1.91
C ARG A 146 6.38 -2.92 1.45
N ASN A 147 6.90 -2.59 0.28
CA ASN A 147 6.89 -1.22 -0.25
C ASN A 147 5.51 -0.81 -0.76
N SER A 148 4.57 -1.75 -0.91
CA SER A 148 3.17 -1.45 -1.19
C SER A 148 2.44 -1.01 0.08
N VAL A 149 2.90 0.06 0.74
CA VAL A 149 2.18 0.68 1.87
C VAL A 149 1.06 1.59 1.33
N SER A 150 -0.13 1.53 1.92
CA SER A 150 -1.28 2.37 1.50
C SER A 150 -1.08 3.84 1.90
N PRO A 151 -1.54 4.83 1.12
CA PRO A 151 -1.30 6.25 1.40
C PRO A 151 -1.74 6.71 2.80
N HIS A 152 -2.87 6.21 3.29
CA HIS A 152 -3.36 6.54 4.62
C HIS A 152 -2.43 6.06 5.74
N MET A 153 -1.63 5.00 5.54
CA MET A 153 -0.64 4.52 6.52
C MET A 153 0.61 5.39 6.52
N LEU A 154 1.08 5.82 5.35
CA LEU A 154 2.20 6.76 5.25
C LEU A 154 1.86 8.09 5.92
N ARG A 155 0.63 8.60 5.71
CA ARG A 155 0.16 9.82 6.40
C ARG A 155 0.02 9.63 7.91
N ALA A 156 -0.35 8.42 8.35
CA ALA A 156 -0.55 8.14 9.77
C ALA A 156 0.74 8.23 10.60
N VAL A 157 1.90 7.97 9.99
CA VAL A 157 3.22 8.11 10.63
C VAL A 157 3.34 9.48 11.30
N GLU A 158 3.15 10.56 10.53
CA GLU A 158 3.23 11.93 11.03
C GLU A 158 1.95 12.34 11.79
N THR A 159 0.77 11.97 11.27
CA THR A 159 -0.52 12.43 11.84
C THR A 159 -0.76 11.92 13.26
N TYR A 160 -0.40 10.67 13.53
CA TYR A 160 -0.59 10.01 14.83
C TYR A 160 0.72 9.82 15.60
N ASN A 161 1.83 10.37 15.08
CA ASN A 161 3.17 10.30 15.66
C ASN A 161 3.53 8.86 16.09
N LEU A 162 3.49 7.95 15.12
CA LEU A 162 3.77 6.52 15.29
C LEU A 162 4.85 6.05 14.31
N ALA A 163 5.60 5.03 14.68
CA ALA A 163 6.49 4.34 13.75
C ALA A 163 5.70 3.26 12.98
N LEU A 164 5.85 3.22 11.66
CA LEU A 164 5.31 2.15 10.83
C LEU A 164 6.44 1.21 10.43
N VAL A 165 6.28 -0.08 10.71
CA VAL A 165 7.18 -1.14 10.24
C VAL A 165 6.42 -1.96 9.21
N SER A 166 6.80 -1.88 7.94
CA SER A 166 6.21 -2.67 6.86
C SER A 166 7.10 -3.89 6.56
N ALA A 167 6.61 -5.11 6.79
CA ALA A 167 7.44 -6.31 6.73
C ALA A 167 7.16 -7.18 5.50
N ASP A 168 8.24 -7.62 4.84
CA ASP A 168 8.20 -8.77 3.94
C ASP A 168 8.10 -10.05 4.77
N TYR A 169 7.59 -11.11 4.15
CA TYR A 169 7.53 -12.46 4.72
C TYR A 169 7.69 -13.48 3.59
N ARG A 170 8.19 -14.68 3.88
CA ARG A 170 8.33 -15.70 2.82
C ARG A 170 6.97 -16.04 2.22
N LEU A 171 6.93 -16.26 0.91
CA LEU A 171 5.69 -16.42 0.18
C LEU A 171 5.47 -17.89 -0.22
N ALA A 172 4.23 -18.33 -0.15
CA ALA A 172 3.81 -19.65 -0.60
C ALA A 172 3.86 -19.76 -2.14
N PRO A 173 3.97 -20.98 -2.70
CA PRO A 173 3.98 -22.30 -2.05
C PRO A 173 5.37 -22.82 -1.63
N GLN A 174 6.44 -22.03 -1.78
CA GLN A 174 7.79 -22.46 -1.38
C GLN A 174 7.93 -22.60 0.14
N VAL A 175 7.06 -21.94 0.90
CA VAL A 175 6.84 -22.15 2.34
C VAL A 175 5.34 -22.34 2.64
N GLY A 176 5.01 -22.97 3.77
CA GLY A 176 3.64 -23.08 4.26
C GLY A 176 3.26 -21.97 5.25
N VAL A 177 1.99 -21.89 5.62
CA VAL A 177 1.48 -20.87 6.57
C VAL A 177 2.18 -20.91 7.94
N ALA A 178 2.66 -22.07 8.38
CA ALA A 178 3.40 -22.21 9.63
C ALA A 178 4.74 -21.45 9.58
N GLU A 179 5.50 -21.63 8.51
CA GLU A 179 6.76 -20.92 8.31
C GLU A 179 6.57 -19.41 8.10
N ILE A 180 5.49 -19.01 7.43
CA ILE A 180 5.08 -17.60 7.29
C ILE A 180 4.79 -17.00 8.67
N TYR A 181 4.08 -17.73 9.52
CA TYR A 181 3.81 -17.29 10.89
C TYR A 181 5.10 -17.17 11.74
N GLU A 182 6.10 -18.04 11.54
CA GLU A 182 7.41 -17.87 12.17
C GLU A 182 8.15 -16.61 11.68
N ASP A 183 7.84 -16.08 10.50
CA ASP A 183 8.37 -14.78 10.03
C ASP A 183 7.65 -13.61 10.74
N VAL A 184 6.32 -13.69 10.88
CA VAL A 184 5.51 -12.74 11.68
C VAL A 184 6.02 -12.65 13.13
N LYS A 185 6.28 -13.81 13.74
CA LYS A 185 6.81 -13.92 15.11
C LYS A 185 8.19 -13.31 15.24
N GLU A 186 9.08 -13.56 14.30
CA GLU A 186 10.43 -12.98 14.32
C GLU A 186 10.40 -11.47 14.12
N ALA A 187 9.57 -10.95 13.22
CA ALA A 187 9.39 -9.51 13.02
C ALA A 187 8.93 -8.82 14.32
N ALA A 188 7.93 -9.40 15.00
CA ALA A 188 7.46 -8.88 16.29
C ALA A 188 8.53 -9.01 17.40
N ALA A 189 9.30 -10.10 17.42
CA ALA A 189 10.39 -10.29 18.37
C ALA A 189 11.50 -9.25 18.17
N PHE A 190 11.94 -9.03 16.94
CA PHE A 190 12.97 -8.03 16.58
C PHE A 190 12.59 -6.62 17.03
N ILE A 191 11.30 -6.27 16.99
CA ILE A 191 10.81 -5.00 17.52
C ILE A 191 10.92 -4.98 19.05
N ARG A 192 10.46 -6.03 19.73
CA ARG A 192 10.31 -6.06 21.20
C ARG A 192 11.61 -6.26 21.96
N ASP A 193 12.53 -7.06 21.43
CA ASP A 193 13.75 -7.47 22.13
C ASP A 193 14.89 -6.42 22.08
N GLY A 194 14.64 -5.27 21.44
CA GLY A 194 15.55 -4.14 21.38
C GLY A 194 16.43 -4.09 20.14
N ARG A 195 16.42 -5.11 19.27
CA ARG A 195 17.17 -5.06 18.00
C ARG A 195 16.74 -3.90 17.10
N LEU A 196 15.45 -3.59 17.03
CA LEU A 196 14.98 -2.40 16.30
C LEU A 196 15.43 -1.10 16.97
N VAL A 197 15.41 -1.02 18.31
CA VAL A 197 15.87 0.16 19.05
C VAL A 197 17.35 0.45 18.76
N GLN A 198 18.19 -0.59 18.64
CA GLN A 198 19.59 -0.44 18.26
C GLN A 198 19.78 0.19 16.87
N GLN A 199 18.81 0.05 15.97
CA GLN A 199 18.86 0.63 14.62
C GLN A 199 18.55 2.13 14.60
N VAL A 200 17.91 2.68 15.63
CA VAL A 200 17.40 4.06 15.62
C VAL A 200 17.83 4.90 16.82
N GLY A 201 18.32 4.26 17.88
CA GLY A 201 18.71 4.91 19.13
C GLY A 201 17.65 4.80 20.23
N ASN A 202 18.12 4.90 21.48
CA ASN A 202 17.26 4.82 22.66
C ASN A 202 16.28 6.00 22.73
N GLY A 203 15.06 5.73 23.20
CA GLY A 203 14.04 6.75 23.42
C GLY A 203 13.32 7.23 22.15
N ILE A 204 13.60 6.63 20.98
CA ILE A 204 12.87 6.90 19.74
C ILE A 204 11.57 6.09 19.70
N LEU A 205 11.64 4.79 20.00
CA LEU A 205 10.51 3.86 19.95
C LEU A 205 10.10 3.40 21.35
N ASP A 206 8.79 3.23 21.54
CA ASP A 206 8.20 2.51 22.67
C ASP A 206 7.73 1.12 22.20
N THR A 207 8.60 0.13 22.32
CA THR A 207 8.36 -1.23 21.81
C THR A 207 7.35 -2.01 22.67
N SER A 208 6.97 -1.49 23.83
CA SER A 208 5.89 -2.04 24.66
C SER A 208 4.50 -1.74 24.09
N ARG A 209 4.40 -0.70 23.24
CA ARG A 209 3.20 -0.26 22.53
C ARG A 209 3.25 -0.73 21.08
N LEU A 210 3.13 -2.05 20.90
CA LEU A 210 3.10 -2.70 19.59
C LEU A 210 1.65 -2.99 19.15
N ALA A 211 1.25 -2.42 18.02
CA ALA A 211 0.07 -2.80 17.25
C ALA A 211 0.46 -3.65 16.04
N VAL A 212 -0.47 -4.48 15.56
CA VAL A 212 -0.29 -5.24 14.31
C VAL A 212 -1.45 -4.98 13.36
N SER A 213 -1.15 -4.67 12.11
CA SER A 213 -2.13 -4.47 11.05
C SER A 213 -1.70 -5.22 9.79
N GLY A 214 -2.59 -5.25 8.82
CA GLY A 214 -2.31 -5.78 7.51
C GLY A 214 -3.55 -5.72 6.63
N SER A 215 -3.30 -5.73 5.33
CA SER A 215 -4.35 -5.65 4.31
C SER A 215 -4.51 -7.00 3.62
N SER A 216 -5.73 -7.50 3.41
CA SER A 216 -6.01 -8.77 2.75
C SER A 216 -5.35 -9.95 3.48
N ALA A 217 -4.44 -10.67 2.84
CA ALA A 217 -3.59 -11.68 3.47
C ALA A 217 -2.75 -11.12 4.64
N GLY A 218 -2.36 -9.85 4.63
CA GLY A 218 -1.73 -9.22 5.78
C GLY A 218 -2.68 -9.09 6.96
N GLY A 219 -3.98 -8.88 6.71
CA GLY A 219 -5.01 -8.84 7.75
C GLY A 219 -5.18 -10.21 8.42
N TYR A 220 -5.02 -11.28 7.66
CA TYR A 220 -4.91 -12.64 8.18
C TYR A 220 -3.69 -12.80 9.11
N LEU A 221 -2.51 -12.32 8.68
CA LEU A 221 -1.31 -12.33 9.53
C LEU A 221 -1.48 -11.49 10.80
N ALA A 222 -2.23 -10.38 10.75
CA ALA A 222 -2.59 -9.60 11.93
C ALA A 222 -3.48 -10.39 12.91
N PHE A 223 -4.43 -11.18 12.40
CA PHE A 223 -5.20 -12.10 13.25
C PHE A 223 -4.33 -13.20 13.86
N LEU A 224 -3.46 -13.85 13.06
CA LEU A 224 -2.55 -14.86 13.59
C LEU A 224 -1.64 -14.27 14.67
N ALA A 225 -1.14 -13.04 14.46
CA ALA A 225 -0.37 -12.31 15.46
C ALA A 225 -1.17 -12.11 16.77
N GLY A 226 -2.43 -11.67 16.68
CA GLY A 226 -3.31 -11.50 17.84
C GLY A 226 -3.66 -12.80 18.56
N LEU A 227 -3.76 -13.92 17.83
CA LEU A 227 -4.08 -15.24 18.38
C LEU A 227 -2.87 -15.88 19.09
N TYR A 228 -1.69 -15.78 18.49
CA TYR A 228 -0.56 -16.67 18.79
C TYR A 228 0.70 -16.00 19.33
N LEU A 229 0.89 -14.69 19.17
CA LEU A 229 2.05 -14.02 19.76
C LEU A 229 1.87 -13.89 21.27
N GLU A 230 2.95 -14.16 22.00
CA GLU A 230 3.03 -13.91 23.43
C GLU A 230 4.27 -13.04 23.74
N PRO A 231 4.11 -11.89 24.42
CA PRO A 231 2.83 -11.27 24.79
C PRO A 231 2.00 -10.87 23.56
N LYS A 232 0.66 -10.88 23.65
CA LYS A 232 -0.20 -10.39 22.56
C LYS A 232 0.11 -8.93 22.22
N PRO A 233 -0.04 -8.49 20.95
CA PRO A 233 0.02 -7.07 20.61
C PRO A 233 -1.08 -6.30 21.36
N LYS A 234 -0.90 -4.99 21.54
CA LYS A 234 -1.85 -4.15 22.28
C LYS A 234 -3.19 -4.00 21.56
N VAL A 235 -3.14 -4.00 20.23
CA VAL A 235 -4.31 -3.88 19.36
C VAL A 235 -3.98 -4.48 17.99
N ILE A 236 -4.98 -5.06 17.34
CA ILE A 236 -4.88 -5.50 15.94
C ILE A 236 -5.87 -4.77 15.04
N LEU A 237 -5.46 -4.52 13.79
CA LEU A 237 -6.23 -3.77 12.81
C LEU A 237 -6.27 -4.49 11.44
N PRO A 238 -7.04 -5.58 11.29
CA PRO A 238 -7.17 -6.29 10.02
C PRO A 238 -8.03 -5.50 9.01
N ILE A 239 -7.49 -5.30 7.80
CA ILE A 239 -8.16 -4.59 6.71
C ILE A 239 -8.52 -5.61 5.61
N TYR A 240 -9.81 -5.75 5.32
CA TYR A 240 -10.44 -6.72 4.41
C TYR A 240 -9.80 -8.13 4.44
N PRO A 241 -9.71 -8.75 5.63
CA PRO A 241 -8.81 -9.87 5.88
C PRO A 241 -9.27 -11.18 5.24
N ILE A 242 -8.30 -11.99 4.80
CA ILE A 242 -8.50 -13.45 4.73
C ILE A 242 -8.64 -13.97 6.17
N THR A 243 -9.50 -14.97 6.41
CA THR A 243 -9.69 -15.50 7.77
C THR A 243 -9.74 -17.02 7.87
N ASP A 244 -10.13 -17.69 6.80
CA ASP A 244 -10.21 -19.14 6.74
C ASP A 244 -9.83 -19.65 5.34
N PRO A 245 -8.55 -20.04 5.13
CA PRO A 245 -8.10 -20.62 3.86
C PRO A 245 -8.75 -21.97 3.50
N LEU A 246 -9.42 -22.63 4.47
CA LEU A 246 -10.21 -23.86 4.28
C LEU A 246 -11.71 -23.55 4.19
N GLY A 247 -12.10 -22.28 4.21
CA GLY A 247 -13.48 -21.82 4.09
C GLY A 247 -14.01 -21.95 2.67
N THR A 248 -15.33 -22.03 2.53
CA THR A 248 -16.03 -22.26 1.26
C THR A 248 -15.63 -21.29 0.14
N PHE A 249 -15.32 -20.04 0.49
CA PHE A 249 -14.84 -19.04 -0.46
C PHE A 249 -13.56 -19.48 -1.18
N PHE A 250 -12.60 -20.09 -0.47
CA PHE A 250 -11.31 -20.51 -1.03
C PHE A 250 -11.27 -21.97 -1.48
N THR A 251 -12.28 -22.77 -1.15
CA THR A 251 -12.44 -24.15 -1.62
C THR A 251 -13.47 -24.29 -2.74
N THR A 252 -14.01 -23.18 -3.24
CA THR A 252 -14.89 -23.12 -4.41
C THR A 252 -14.27 -22.19 -5.43
N SER A 253 -14.21 -22.60 -6.70
CA SER A 253 -13.68 -21.74 -7.77
C SER A 253 -14.45 -20.43 -7.83
N GLN A 254 -13.71 -19.33 -7.82
CA GLN A 254 -14.26 -17.98 -7.84
C GLN A 254 -14.12 -17.37 -9.25
N PRO A 255 -15.01 -16.44 -9.64
CA PRO A 255 -14.78 -15.58 -10.79
C PRO A 255 -13.46 -14.84 -10.65
N HIS A 256 -12.85 -14.46 -11.78
CA HIS A 256 -11.63 -13.67 -11.74
C HIS A 256 -11.90 -12.35 -11.02
N PRO A 257 -11.16 -12.04 -9.93
CA PRO A 257 -11.28 -10.76 -9.24
C PRO A 257 -11.12 -9.59 -10.21
N PHE A 258 -11.88 -8.51 -10.01
CA PHE A 258 -11.85 -7.31 -10.85
C PHE A 258 -12.21 -7.52 -12.34
N GLY A 259 -12.81 -8.66 -12.72
CA GLY A 259 -13.32 -8.90 -14.07
C GLY A 259 -12.25 -9.25 -15.12
N GLY A 260 -11.08 -9.71 -14.69
CA GLY A 260 -10.01 -10.16 -15.59
C GLY A 260 -10.24 -11.52 -16.24
N GLU A 261 -9.27 -11.97 -17.03
CA GLU A 261 -9.30 -13.26 -17.74
C GLU A 261 -8.63 -14.37 -16.92
N ARG A 262 -9.02 -15.63 -17.18
CA ARG A 262 -8.39 -16.80 -16.56
C ARG A 262 -6.87 -16.80 -16.76
N THR A 263 -6.15 -17.18 -15.72
CA THR A 263 -4.69 -17.27 -15.76
C THR A 263 -4.26 -18.63 -16.30
N ASP A 264 -3.38 -18.63 -17.31
CA ASP A 264 -2.77 -19.85 -17.84
C ASP A 264 -1.70 -20.37 -16.85
N PRO A 265 -1.91 -21.54 -16.20
CA PRO A 265 -0.99 -22.06 -15.20
C PRO A 265 0.41 -22.36 -15.74
N SER A 266 0.56 -22.61 -17.05
CA SER A 266 1.87 -22.86 -17.67
C SER A 266 2.81 -21.64 -17.56
N THR A 267 2.24 -20.43 -17.49
CA THR A 267 2.98 -19.19 -17.29
C THR A 267 3.46 -18.99 -15.86
N LEU A 268 2.99 -19.83 -14.92
CA LEU A 268 3.28 -19.77 -13.50
C LEU A 268 4.05 -20.98 -12.99
N ALA A 269 4.49 -21.89 -13.86
CA ALA A 269 5.08 -23.17 -13.48
C ALA A 269 6.23 -23.02 -12.46
N GLU A 270 7.11 -22.03 -12.64
CA GLU A 270 8.22 -21.75 -11.72
C GLU A 270 7.78 -21.25 -10.34
N PHE A 271 6.61 -20.61 -10.23
CA PHE A 271 6.08 -20.07 -8.98
C PHE A 271 5.19 -21.07 -8.24
N ILE A 272 4.58 -22.02 -8.96
CA ILE A 272 3.76 -23.09 -8.39
C ILE A 272 4.66 -24.18 -7.77
N ASP A 273 5.87 -24.39 -8.31
CA ASP A 273 6.80 -25.40 -7.81
C ASP A 273 7.24 -25.09 -6.36
N PRO A 274 6.89 -25.94 -5.37
CA PRO A 274 7.27 -25.74 -3.97
C PRO A 274 8.77 -25.95 -3.71
N SER A 275 9.52 -26.52 -4.67
CA SER A 275 10.97 -26.71 -4.61
C SER A 275 11.78 -25.58 -5.24
N ALA A 276 11.10 -24.61 -5.89
CA ALA A 276 11.73 -23.42 -6.44
C ALA A 276 12.31 -22.51 -5.34
N GLU A 277 13.06 -21.49 -5.76
CA GLU A 277 13.66 -20.53 -4.83
C GLU A 277 12.60 -19.80 -4.01
N VAL A 278 12.83 -19.70 -2.71
CA VAL A 278 11.91 -19.02 -1.79
C VAL A 278 11.93 -17.53 -2.06
N ALA A 279 10.79 -16.98 -2.43
CA ALA A 279 10.62 -15.54 -2.58
C ALA A 279 10.05 -14.91 -1.29
N VAL A 280 10.58 -13.75 -0.92
CA VAL A 280 10.17 -12.95 0.26
C VAL A 280 9.36 -11.71 -0.10
N ASN A 281 9.38 -11.34 -1.37
CA ASN A 281 8.56 -10.30 -1.94
C ASN A 281 8.28 -10.61 -3.40
N ASN A 282 7.42 -9.79 -4.00
CA ASN A 282 7.08 -9.87 -5.41
C ASN A 282 6.88 -8.48 -6.00
N PRO A 283 7.79 -8.03 -6.88
CA PRO A 283 7.62 -6.77 -7.62
C PRO A 283 6.34 -6.75 -8.48
N THR A 284 5.84 -5.56 -8.76
CA THR A 284 4.58 -5.32 -9.49
C THR A 284 4.57 -5.85 -10.92
N GLU A 285 5.74 -5.94 -11.54
CA GLU A 285 5.97 -6.40 -12.91
C GLU A 285 6.20 -7.91 -13.00
N SER A 286 6.32 -8.60 -11.87
CA SER A 286 6.57 -10.03 -11.82
C SER A 286 5.38 -10.84 -12.34
N LYS A 287 5.65 -11.90 -13.10
CA LYS A 287 4.61 -12.85 -13.55
C LYS A 287 3.92 -13.55 -12.39
N ARG A 288 4.57 -13.67 -11.23
CA ARG A 288 3.99 -14.25 -10.02
C ARG A 288 2.75 -13.52 -9.53
N ASN A 289 2.50 -12.28 -9.97
CA ASN A 289 1.23 -11.60 -9.68
C ASN A 289 0.01 -12.39 -10.17
N GLY A 290 0.17 -13.28 -11.16
CA GLY A 290 -0.84 -14.24 -11.59
C GLY A 290 -1.23 -15.30 -10.55
N MET A 291 -0.40 -15.56 -9.53
CA MET A 291 -0.62 -16.63 -8.55
C MET A 291 -1.93 -16.48 -7.78
N TYR A 292 -2.33 -15.25 -7.45
CA TYR A 292 -3.60 -15.02 -6.74
C TYR A 292 -4.80 -15.41 -7.61
N PHE A 293 -4.77 -15.03 -8.87
CA PHE A 293 -5.84 -15.29 -9.82
C PHE A 293 -5.93 -16.78 -10.17
N TYR A 294 -4.78 -17.43 -10.36
CA TYR A 294 -4.67 -18.88 -10.45
C TYR A 294 -5.27 -19.58 -9.23
N MET A 295 -4.93 -19.12 -8.02
CA MET A 295 -5.46 -19.70 -6.78
C MET A 295 -6.98 -19.59 -6.69
N MET A 296 -7.56 -18.44 -7.02
CA MET A 296 -9.00 -18.23 -7.01
C MET A 296 -9.71 -19.10 -8.04
N GLN A 297 -9.09 -19.29 -9.20
CA GLN A 297 -9.60 -20.12 -10.29
C GLN A 297 -9.64 -21.61 -9.90
N GLU A 298 -8.56 -22.12 -9.30
CA GLU A 298 -8.41 -23.53 -8.94
C GLU A 298 -8.91 -23.87 -7.53
N ALA A 299 -9.23 -22.86 -6.72
CA ALA A 299 -9.69 -22.99 -5.34
C ALA A 299 -8.76 -23.82 -4.45
N ASN A 300 -7.45 -23.54 -4.56
CA ASN A 300 -6.38 -24.35 -3.97
C ASN A 300 -5.54 -23.59 -2.95
N LEU A 301 -6.08 -22.53 -2.32
CA LEU A 301 -5.32 -21.73 -1.33
C LEU A 301 -4.71 -22.58 -0.22
N ALA A 302 -5.51 -23.47 0.37
CA ALA A 302 -5.05 -24.35 1.45
C ALA A 302 -3.89 -25.26 1.01
N GLU A 303 -3.93 -25.78 -0.21
CA GLU A 303 -2.85 -26.61 -0.77
C GLU A 303 -1.56 -25.80 -0.93
N LEU A 304 -1.65 -24.61 -1.54
CA LEU A 304 -0.51 -23.71 -1.70
C LEU A 304 0.09 -23.29 -0.35
N LEU A 305 -0.74 -23.13 0.68
CA LEU A 305 -0.33 -22.84 2.05
C LEU A 305 0.15 -24.07 2.84
N ARG A 306 0.17 -25.27 2.21
CA ARG A 306 0.53 -26.56 2.82
C ARG A 306 -0.35 -26.92 4.02
N MET A 307 -1.59 -26.44 4.03
CA MET A 307 -2.59 -26.76 5.05
C MET A 307 -3.25 -28.11 4.73
N LYS A 308 -3.42 -28.93 5.77
CA LYS A 308 -4.11 -30.21 5.64
C LYS A 308 -5.62 -30.02 5.80
N PRO A 309 -6.47 -30.80 5.11
CA PRO A 309 -7.90 -30.83 5.40
C PRO A 309 -8.15 -31.10 6.89
N GLY A 310 -8.99 -30.28 7.51
CA GLY A 310 -9.30 -30.35 8.95
C GLY A 310 -8.26 -29.70 9.87
N ASP A 311 -7.22 -29.05 9.34
CA ASP A 311 -6.28 -28.27 10.16
C ASP A 311 -6.93 -26.96 10.62
N ASP A 312 -7.46 -26.98 11.84
CA ASP A 312 -8.07 -25.80 12.48
C ASP A 312 -7.03 -24.82 13.05
N THR A 313 -5.73 -25.11 12.99
CA THR A 313 -4.68 -24.30 13.62
C THR A 313 -4.69 -22.87 13.07
N PHE A 314 -4.82 -22.69 11.78
CA PHE A 314 -4.72 -21.35 11.18
C PHE A 314 -6.08 -20.75 10.81
N ARG A 315 -7.19 -21.37 11.23
CA ARG A 315 -8.54 -20.86 10.97
C ARG A 315 -8.95 -19.88 12.07
N VAL A 316 -9.02 -18.59 11.73
CA VAL A 316 -9.14 -17.51 12.73
C VAL A 316 -10.38 -17.70 13.61
N GLY A 317 -11.57 -17.79 13.01
CA GLY A 317 -12.83 -17.90 13.76
C GLY A 317 -12.88 -19.09 14.73
N LYS A 318 -12.22 -20.21 14.39
CA LYS A 318 -12.14 -21.41 15.25
C LYS A 318 -11.26 -21.19 16.48
N LYS A 319 -10.26 -20.33 16.40
CA LYS A 319 -9.23 -20.18 17.44
C LYS A 319 -9.42 -19.00 18.39
N ILE A 320 -10.26 -18.03 18.02
CA ILE A 320 -10.54 -16.89 18.89
C ILE A 320 -11.14 -17.33 20.24
N TYR A 321 -12.06 -18.31 20.26
CA TYR A 321 -12.67 -18.78 21.51
C TYR A 321 -11.64 -19.41 22.47
N GLU A 322 -10.68 -20.16 21.92
CA GLU A 322 -9.63 -20.85 22.67
C GLU A 322 -8.57 -19.88 23.19
N ARG A 323 -8.13 -18.92 22.36
CA ARG A 323 -6.94 -18.09 22.62
C ARG A 323 -7.24 -16.65 23.02
N GLY A 324 -8.46 -16.18 22.79
CA GLY A 324 -8.81 -14.77 22.88
C GLY A 324 -8.03 -13.91 21.88
N LEU A 325 -8.36 -12.63 21.87
CA LEU A 325 -7.70 -11.61 21.04
C LEU A 325 -7.48 -10.33 21.86
N PRO A 326 -6.50 -9.50 21.49
CA PRO A 326 -6.46 -8.12 21.95
C PRO A 326 -7.62 -7.31 21.34
N PRO A 327 -7.82 -6.04 21.76
CA PRO A 327 -8.69 -5.11 21.05
C PRO A 327 -8.49 -5.18 19.54
N CYS A 328 -9.59 -5.25 18.79
CA CYS A 328 -9.57 -5.51 17.36
C CYS A 328 -10.48 -4.52 16.60
N TYR A 329 -9.95 -3.88 15.56
CA TYR A 329 -10.74 -3.09 14.61
C TYR A 329 -10.68 -3.76 13.23
N VAL A 330 -11.81 -4.21 12.72
CA VAL A 330 -11.91 -4.81 11.39
C VAL A 330 -12.58 -3.81 10.45
N VAL A 331 -12.08 -3.67 9.22
CA VAL A 331 -12.75 -2.90 8.16
C VAL A 331 -12.82 -3.74 6.89
N HIS A 332 -13.97 -3.81 6.22
CA HIS A 332 -14.14 -4.62 5.00
C HIS A 332 -15.17 -3.99 4.06
N GLY A 333 -14.88 -3.95 2.76
CA GLY A 333 -15.85 -3.54 1.73
C GLY A 333 -16.86 -4.65 1.38
N ASP A 334 -18.15 -4.35 1.36
CA ASP A 334 -19.19 -5.36 1.09
C ASP A 334 -19.33 -5.76 -0.39
N ALA A 335 -18.56 -5.12 -1.29
CA ALA A 335 -18.45 -5.45 -2.70
C ALA A 335 -17.06 -6.01 -3.05
N ASP A 336 -16.34 -6.53 -2.06
CA ASP A 336 -15.02 -7.12 -2.23
C ASP A 336 -15.06 -8.39 -3.10
N SER A 337 -14.45 -8.29 -4.27
CA SER A 337 -14.39 -9.36 -5.27
C SER A 337 -13.16 -10.25 -5.16
N ALA A 338 -12.21 -9.95 -4.26
CA ALA A 338 -11.00 -10.73 -4.06
C ALA A 338 -11.06 -11.56 -2.77
N VAL A 339 -11.65 -11.00 -1.70
CA VAL A 339 -11.89 -11.70 -0.43
C VAL A 339 -13.32 -11.41 0.00
N GLY A 340 -14.18 -12.43 -0.06
CA GLY A 340 -15.59 -12.28 0.30
C GLY A 340 -15.78 -11.70 1.70
N VAL A 341 -16.66 -10.71 1.83
CA VAL A 341 -16.94 -10.00 3.09
C VAL A 341 -17.42 -10.95 4.21
N GLU A 342 -17.98 -12.10 3.85
CA GLU A 342 -18.38 -13.16 4.77
C GLU A 342 -17.22 -13.66 5.64
N GLN A 343 -15.97 -13.59 5.15
CA GLN A 343 -14.77 -13.92 5.94
C GLN A 343 -14.70 -13.03 7.19
N ALA A 344 -14.87 -11.72 7.03
CA ALA A 344 -14.89 -10.79 8.15
C ALA A 344 -16.17 -10.92 8.98
N ASP A 345 -17.35 -11.06 8.35
CA ASP A 345 -18.63 -11.19 9.05
C ASP A 345 -18.61 -12.38 10.03
N GLU A 346 -18.12 -13.55 9.60
CA GLU A 346 -18.05 -14.75 10.43
C GLU A 346 -17.15 -14.55 11.66
N VAL A 347 -15.94 -14.04 11.45
CA VAL A 347 -14.95 -13.82 12.49
C VAL A 347 -15.42 -12.73 13.48
N VAL A 348 -15.96 -11.62 12.99
CA VAL A 348 -16.51 -10.55 13.84
C VAL A 348 -17.74 -11.04 14.61
N GLY A 349 -18.58 -11.89 14.00
CA GLY A 349 -19.70 -12.54 14.69
C GLY A 349 -19.26 -13.31 15.93
N VAL A 350 -18.18 -14.10 15.81
CA VAL A 350 -17.56 -14.80 16.95
C VAL A 350 -17.05 -13.79 18.00
N MET A 351 -16.39 -12.72 17.58
CA MET A 351 -15.88 -11.69 18.50
C MET A 351 -17.00 -10.97 19.25
N TYR A 352 -18.13 -10.67 18.61
CA TYR A 352 -19.27 -10.04 19.31
C TYR A 352 -19.88 -10.97 20.36
N GLY A 353 -19.92 -12.29 20.11
CA GLY A 353 -20.26 -13.28 21.13
C GLY A 353 -19.32 -13.17 22.35
N LEU A 354 -18.01 -13.10 22.10
CA LEU A 354 -17.01 -12.95 23.16
C LEU A 354 -16.96 -11.56 23.80
N LYS A 355 -17.39 -10.50 23.11
CA LYS A 355 -17.58 -9.15 23.68
C LYS A 355 -18.59 -9.21 24.81
N LYS A 356 -19.69 -9.92 24.58
CA LYS A 356 -20.75 -10.13 25.58
C LYS A 356 -20.31 -11.05 26.73
N GLU A 357 -19.59 -12.12 26.43
CA GLU A 357 -19.21 -13.14 27.44
C GLU A 357 -17.95 -12.81 28.23
N ARG A 358 -16.96 -12.18 27.60
CA ARG A 358 -15.59 -12.03 28.13
C ARG A 358 -15.04 -10.61 28.00
N GLY A 359 -15.84 -9.65 27.55
CA GLY A 359 -15.42 -8.25 27.43
C GLY A 359 -14.41 -7.98 26.31
N LEU A 360 -14.34 -8.84 25.29
CA LEU A 360 -13.50 -8.59 24.11
C LEU A 360 -13.90 -7.26 23.44
N VAL A 361 -12.94 -6.36 23.24
CA VAL A 361 -13.18 -5.12 22.49
C VAL A 361 -13.05 -5.40 21.00
N VAL A 362 -14.16 -5.25 20.28
CA VAL A 362 -14.20 -5.31 18.82
C VAL A 362 -15.04 -4.16 18.26
N GLU A 363 -14.52 -3.55 17.19
CA GLU A 363 -15.23 -2.64 16.30
C GLU A 363 -15.14 -3.18 14.86
N TYR A 364 -16.23 -3.02 14.10
CA TYR A 364 -16.31 -3.50 12.72
C TYR A 364 -16.93 -2.45 11.81
N GLU A 365 -16.18 -2.03 10.80
CA GLU A 365 -16.60 -1.09 9.79
C GLU A 365 -16.83 -1.81 8.45
N ARG A 366 -18.09 -2.03 8.12
CA ARG A 366 -18.49 -2.59 6.82
C ARG A 366 -18.78 -1.47 5.84
N LEU A 367 -17.91 -1.30 4.84
CA LEU A 367 -17.99 -0.22 3.86
C LEU A 367 -18.88 -0.62 2.67
N ARG A 368 -19.90 0.18 2.39
CA ARG A 368 -20.91 -0.14 1.37
C ARG A 368 -20.45 0.19 -0.06
N GLY A 369 -20.59 -0.76 -0.97
CA GLY A 369 -20.27 -0.63 -2.39
C GLY A 369 -18.77 -0.53 -2.68
N VAL A 370 -17.94 -0.87 -1.71
CA VAL A 370 -16.50 -0.72 -1.77
C VAL A 370 -15.86 -2.09 -2.06
N ASN A 371 -14.96 -2.13 -3.05
CA ASN A 371 -14.27 -3.36 -3.46
C ASN A 371 -12.96 -3.54 -2.67
N HIS A 372 -12.25 -4.63 -2.92
CA HIS A 372 -10.89 -4.87 -2.43
C HIS A 372 -9.96 -3.71 -2.78
N LEU A 373 -8.88 -3.54 -2.00
CA LEU A 373 -7.85 -2.52 -2.22
C LEU A 373 -8.35 -1.06 -2.13
N PHE A 374 -9.53 -0.81 -1.56
CA PHE A 374 -10.07 0.55 -1.45
C PHE A 374 -9.14 1.50 -0.68
N ASP A 375 -8.40 0.98 0.30
CA ASP A 375 -7.47 1.72 1.14
C ASP A 375 -6.25 2.25 0.35
N ARG A 376 -6.05 1.79 -0.88
CA ARG A 376 -5.05 2.31 -1.82
C ARG A 376 -5.43 3.67 -2.41
N GLU A 377 -6.70 4.04 -2.36
CA GLU A 377 -7.14 5.32 -2.89
C GLU A 377 -6.63 6.48 -2.02
N GLU A 378 -6.03 7.50 -2.66
CA GLU A 378 -5.40 8.63 -1.97
C GLU A 378 -6.32 9.32 -0.95
N LYS A 379 -7.62 9.40 -1.27
CA LYS A 379 -8.66 10.04 -0.45
C LYS A 379 -9.06 9.28 0.82
N VAL A 380 -8.68 8.00 0.94
CA VAL A 380 -9.09 7.18 2.08
C VAL A 380 -8.27 7.58 3.31
N GLU A 381 -8.93 7.76 4.45
CA GLU A 381 -8.26 8.18 5.69
C GLU A 381 -8.30 7.14 6.80
N LEU A 382 -9.34 6.28 6.83
CA LEU A 382 -9.59 5.31 7.91
C LEU A 382 -9.47 5.93 9.31
N LYS A 383 -9.99 7.14 9.48
CA LYS A 383 -9.83 7.95 10.70
C LYS A 383 -10.22 7.18 11.97
N TRP A 384 -11.37 6.49 11.96
CA TRP A 384 -11.85 5.74 13.12
C TRP A 384 -10.96 4.55 13.49
N MET A 385 -10.35 3.90 12.51
CA MET A 385 -9.37 2.84 12.74
C MET A 385 -8.16 3.37 13.52
N TYR A 386 -7.65 4.55 13.15
CA TYR A 386 -6.51 5.17 13.85
C TYR A 386 -6.88 5.76 15.21
N GLU A 387 -8.07 6.32 15.38
CA GLU A 387 -8.57 6.73 16.69
C GLU A 387 -8.70 5.52 17.64
N PHE A 388 -9.13 4.37 17.11
CA PHE A 388 -9.15 3.12 17.85
C PHE A 388 -7.73 2.64 18.18
N LEU A 389 -6.82 2.63 17.21
CA LEU A 389 -5.41 2.30 17.38
C LEU A 389 -4.80 3.08 18.56
N MET A 390 -4.91 4.41 18.52
CA MET A 390 -4.29 5.28 19.51
C MET A 390 -4.95 5.20 20.90
N ARG A 391 -6.21 4.73 20.98
CA ARG A 391 -6.87 4.48 22.27
C ARG A 391 -6.29 3.28 23.01
N TYR A 392 -5.80 2.27 22.29
CA TYR A 392 -5.34 1.00 22.86
C TYR A 392 -3.81 0.82 22.84
N LEU A 393 -3.07 1.75 22.23
CA LEU A 393 -1.62 1.88 22.36
C LEU A 393 -1.25 2.71 23.60
#